data_AF-A0A1X0QZZ9-F1
#
_entry.id   AF-A0A1X0QZZ9-F1
#
_cell.length_a   1.000
_cell.length_b   1.000
_cell.length_c   1.000
_cell.angle_alpha   90.00
_cell.angle_beta   90.00
_cell.angle_gamma   90.00
#
_symmetry.space_group_name_H-M   'P 1'
#
loop_
_entity.id
_entity.type
_entity.pdbx_description
1 polymer ?
#
loop_
_entity_poly.entity_id
_entity_poly.type
_entity_poly.pdbx_seq_one_letter_code
_entity_poly.pdbx_strand_id
1 'polypeptide(L)'
;LSDTERRRFLFECPKNTIRSYDPPELNKVNLSGPARRFDIQLHDIQYRLSGLTRPIDWFAYQLVYSQWDLDTTRQRSLEFVKVIHELLSNLASHITKQRASNMFRGISASCDPPSDEPQNYLLDPKDMVDHIKLAQAVQASTRRRSSLDLIASSRPNHL
;
A
#
# COMPACT_ATOMS: atom_id res chain seq x y z
N LEU A 1 -2.04 -0.28 15.29
CA LEU A 1 -3.35 0.38 15.23
C LEU A 1 -3.97 0.17 13.86
N SER A 2 -5.14 -0.45 13.80
CA SER A 2 -5.99 -0.37 12.63
C SER A 2 -6.35 1.09 12.30
N ASP A 3 -6.74 1.36 11.06
CA ASP A 3 -7.04 2.72 10.61
C ASP A 3 -8.17 3.37 11.44
N THR A 4 -9.10 2.55 11.92
CA THR A 4 -10.19 2.93 12.83
C THR A 4 -9.68 3.31 14.22
N GLU A 5 -8.78 2.52 14.81
CA GLU A 5 -8.21 2.81 16.13
C GLU A 5 -7.33 4.06 16.09
N ARG A 6 -6.59 4.26 15.00
CA ARG A 6 -5.82 5.48 14.76
C ARG A 6 -6.71 6.71 14.73
N ARG A 7 -7.81 6.67 13.96
CA ARG A 7 -8.76 7.78 13.89
C ARG A 7 -9.41 8.07 15.24
N ARG A 8 -9.77 7.02 15.99
CA ARG A 8 -10.34 7.16 17.34
C ARG A 8 -9.35 7.86 18.29
N PHE A 9 -8.11 7.39 18.35
CA PHE A 9 -7.07 7.98 19.19
C PHE A 9 -6.81 9.46 18.85
N LEU A 10 -6.76 9.80 17.55
CA LEU A 10 -6.61 11.19 17.10
C LEU A 10 -7.83 12.07 17.42
N PHE A 11 -9.02 11.48 17.48
CA PHE A 11 -10.26 12.20 17.80
C PHE A 11 -10.37 12.49 19.31
N GLU A 12 -9.85 11.61 20.16
CA GLU A 12 -9.80 11.80 21.61
C GLU A 12 -8.84 12.93 22.04
N CYS A 13 -7.88 13.30 21.18
CA CYS A 13 -6.98 14.42 21.41
C CYS A 13 -7.69 15.75 21.05
N PRO A 14 -7.59 16.80 21.90
CA PRO A 14 -8.09 18.13 21.57
C PRO A 14 -7.55 18.63 20.22
N LYS A 15 -8.40 19.32 19.45
CA LYS A 15 -7.98 19.90 18.16
C LYS A 15 -6.89 20.95 18.39
N ASN A 16 -5.74 20.77 17.74
CA ASN A 16 -4.68 21.77 17.73
C ASN A 16 -5.12 22.99 16.91
N THR A 17 -5.51 24.07 17.58
CA THR A 17 -5.82 25.39 17.00
C THR A 17 -4.58 26.24 16.78
N ILE A 18 -3.45 25.91 17.40
CA ILE A 18 -2.21 26.71 17.37
C ILE A 18 -1.36 26.36 16.14
N ARG A 19 -1.35 25.09 15.71
CA ARG A 19 -0.57 24.59 14.57
C ARG A 19 -1.45 24.14 13.41
N SER A 20 -2.55 24.85 13.15
CA SER A 20 -3.27 24.71 11.87
C SER A 20 -2.33 25.24 10.78
N TYR A 21 -1.80 24.33 9.97
CA TYR A 21 -1.00 24.73 8.82
C TYR A 21 -1.96 25.04 7.68
N ASP A 22 -2.19 26.32 7.43
CA ASP A 22 -2.81 26.76 6.19
C ASP A 22 -1.70 26.95 5.16
N PRO A 23 -1.73 26.24 4.02
CA PRO A 23 -0.75 26.43 2.98
C PRO A 23 -0.74 27.91 2.54
N PRO A 24 0.43 28.51 2.29
CA PRO A 24 0.49 29.88 1.79
C PRO A 24 -0.32 29.99 0.51
N GLU A 25 -1.26 30.95 0.45
CA GLU A 25 -1.98 31.23 -0.79
C GLU A 25 -0.98 31.75 -1.82
N LEU A 26 -0.59 30.89 -2.76
CA LEU A 26 0.24 31.30 -3.90
C LEU A 26 -0.60 32.21 -4.79
N ASN A 27 -0.46 33.52 -4.59
CA ASN A 27 -1.09 34.57 -5.38
C ASN A 27 -0.95 34.29 -6.89
N LYS A 28 -2.02 33.79 -7.53
CA LYS A 28 -2.23 33.71 -8.98
C LYS A 28 -1.05 33.16 -9.81
N VAL A 29 -0.20 32.30 -9.25
CA VAL A 29 0.87 31.64 -10.01
C VAL A 29 0.29 30.37 -10.64
N ASN A 30 0.25 30.32 -11.96
CA ASN A 30 -0.12 29.10 -12.68
C ASN A 30 1.00 28.05 -12.52
N LEU A 31 0.87 27.20 -11.49
CA LEU A 31 1.77 26.05 -11.31
C LEU A 31 1.61 25.07 -12.47
N SER A 32 2.73 24.52 -12.93
CA SER A 32 2.70 23.40 -13.88
C SER A 32 1.99 22.19 -13.24
N GLY A 33 1.39 21.32 -14.07
CA GLY A 33 0.71 20.11 -13.60
C GLY A 33 1.55 19.24 -12.65
N PRO A 34 2.86 19.02 -12.90
CA PRO A 34 3.75 18.37 -11.96
C PRO A 34 3.98 19.17 -10.67
N ALA A 35 4.24 20.48 -10.75
CA ALA A 35 4.50 21.32 -9.59
C ALA A 35 3.31 21.36 -8.62
N ARG A 36 2.08 21.50 -9.13
CA ARG A 36 0.86 21.44 -8.31
C ARG A 36 0.70 20.11 -7.58
N ARG A 37 1.06 18.98 -8.21
CA ARG A 37 0.98 17.66 -7.55
C ARG A 37 1.98 17.52 -6.42
N PHE A 38 3.22 17.96 -6.63
CA PHE A 38 4.23 17.94 -5.56
C PHE A 38 3.82 18.83 -4.39
N ASP A 39 3.28 20.01 -4.67
CA ASP A 39 2.75 20.92 -3.65
C ASP A 39 1.65 20.24 -2.81
N ILE A 40 0.67 19.59 -3.46
CA ILE A 40 -0.38 18.83 -2.76
C ILE A 40 0.20 17.70 -1.89
N GLN A 41 1.19 16.96 -2.39
CA GLN A 41 1.83 15.88 -1.64
C GLN A 41 2.57 16.40 -0.40
N LEU A 42 3.32 17.50 -0.56
CA LEU A 42 4.04 18.14 0.54
C LEU A 42 3.05 18.71 1.58
N HIS A 43 1.96 19.32 1.11
CA HIS A 43 0.89 19.78 1.97
C HIS A 43 0.26 18.64 2.77
N ASP A 44 -0.04 17.48 2.16
CA ASP A 44 -0.58 16.31 2.89
C ASP A 44 0.42 15.80 3.95
N ILE A 45 1.72 15.75 3.63
CA ILE A 45 2.77 15.38 4.59
C ILE A 45 2.80 16.37 5.77
N GLN A 46 2.78 17.67 5.49
CA GLN A 46 2.75 18.72 6.51
C GLN A 46 1.51 18.62 7.40
N TYR A 47 0.34 18.40 6.79
CA TYR A 47 -0.92 18.20 7.51
C TYR A 47 -0.88 16.96 8.41
N ARG A 48 -0.29 15.85 7.95
CA ARG A 48 -0.10 14.66 8.79
C ARG A 48 0.84 14.93 9.95
N LEU A 49 1.97 15.60 9.70
CA LEU A 49 2.94 15.97 10.75
C LEU A 49 2.31 16.87 11.82
N SER A 50 1.52 17.87 11.43
CA SER A 50 0.82 18.72 12.39
C SER A 50 -0.19 17.93 13.23
N GLY A 51 -0.84 16.93 12.63
CA GLY A 51 -1.68 15.97 13.33
C GLY A 51 -0.93 15.14 14.39
N LEU A 52 0.35 14.81 14.16
CA LEU A 52 1.16 14.04 15.11
C LEU A 52 1.58 14.82 16.34
N THR A 53 1.63 16.16 16.27
CA THR A 53 1.96 16.94 17.46
C THR A 53 0.84 16.90 18.50
N ARG A 54 -0.42 16.66 18.10
CA ARG A 54 -1.59 16.63 19.00
C ARG A 54 -1.45 15.61 20.12
N PRO A 55 -1.17 14.31 19.84
CA PRO A 55 -0.89 13.34 20.89
C PRO A 55 0.24 13.77 21.83
N ILE A 56 1.28 14.45 21.31
CA ILE A 56 2.42 14.92 22.12
C ILE A 56 1.98 16.03 23.08
N ASP A 57 1.31 17.05 22.54
CA ASP A 57 0.80 18.17 23.32
C ASP A 57 -0.22 17.68 24.38
N TRP A 58 -1.09 16.73 24.01
CA TRP A 58 -2.06 16.11 24.90
C TRP A 58 -1.40 15.28 25.99
N PHE A 59 -0.42 14.45 25.65
CA PHE A 59 0.31 13.66 26.64
C PHE A 59 1.07 14.55 27.64
N ALA A 60 1.68 15.64 27.16
CA ALA A 60 2.33 16.63 28.02
C ALA A 60 1.32 17.30 28.98
N TYR A 61 0.13 17.66 28.50
CA TYR A 61 -0.94 18.17 29.35
C TYR A 61 -1.33 17.15 30.42
N GLN A 62 -1.57 15.91 30.02
CA GLN A 62 -1.96 14.84 30.94
C GLN A 62 -0.88 14.58 32.01
N LEU A 63 0.39 14.62 31.62
CA LEU A 63 1.51 14.45 32.55
C LEU A 63 1.52 15.52 33.66
N VAL A 64 1.13 16.75 33.33
CA VAL A 64 1.12 17.87 34.29
C VAL A 64 -0.14 17.90 35.16
N TYR A 65 -1.31 17.59 34.58
CA TYR A 65 -2.60 17.87 35.22
C TYR A 65 -3.34 16.65 35.75
N SER A 66 -3.02 15.44 35.31
CA SER A 66 -3.85 14.25 35.59
C SER A 66 -3.53 13.54 36.89
N GLN A 67 -2.56 14.05 37.67
CA GLN A 67 -2.16 13.54 39.00
C GLN A 67 -1.97 12.01 39.03
N TRP A 68 -1.36 11.45 37.99
CA TRP A 68 -1.11 10.02 37.90
C TRP A 68 -0.10 9.55 38.94
N ASP A 69 -0.31 8.36 39.49
CA ASP A 69 0.71 7.67 40.26
C ASP A 69 1.89 7.24 39.37
N LEU A 70 2.97 6.80 40.01
CA LEU A 70 4.22 6.45 39.32
C LEU A 70 4.05 5.27 38.34
N ASP A 71 3.25 4.27 38.71
CA ASP A 71 3.06 3.07 37.88
C ASP A 71 2.16 3.38 36.69
N THR A 72 1.08 4.15 36.89
CA THR A 72 0.24 4.66 35.80
C THR A 72 1.06 5.52 34.85
N THR A 73 1.89 6.43 35.36
CA THR A 73 2.76 7.28 34.53
C THR A 73 3.72 6.46 33.69
N ARG A 74 4.36 5.43 34.28
CA ARG A 74 5.26 4.52 33.57
C ARG A 74 4.53 3.80 32.43
N GLN A 75 3.36 3.22 32.72
CA GLN A 75 2.59 2.45 31.74
C GLN A 75 2.11 3.34 30.59
N ARG A 76 1.52 4.50 30.90
CA ARG A 76 1.03 5.46 29.91
C ARG A 76 2.16 6.01 29.04
N SER A 77 3.34 6.26 29.62
CA SER A 77 4.52 6.69 28.87
C SER A 77 4.99 5.64 27.86
N LEU A 78 5.04 4.36 28.27
CA LEU A 78 5.40 3.27 27.36
C LEU A 78 4.40 3.10 26.22
N GLU A 79 3.10 3.19 26.52
CA GLU A 79 2.04 3.15 25.51
C GLU A 79 2.14 4.35 24.56
N PHE A 80 2.35 5.55 25.09
CA PHE A 80 2.51 6.76 24.30
C PHE A 80 3.68 6.66 23.32
N VAL A 81 4.86 6.21 23.78
CA VAL A 81 6.04 6.02 22.91
C VAL A 81 5.73 5.02 21.79
N LYS A 82 5.08 3.91 22.10
CA LYS A 82 4.68 2.91 21.09
C LYS A 82 3.76 3.52 20.03
N VAL A 83 2.74 4.28 20.46
CA VAL A 83 1.80 4.94 19.55
C VAL A 83 2.49 5.98 18.68
N ILE A 84 3.36 6.82 19.25
CA ILE A 84 4.12 7.81 18.47
C ILE A 84 5.03 7.13 17.45
N HIS A 85 5.73 6.06 17.83
CA HIS A 85 6.58 5.29 16.91
C HIS A 85 5.77 4.69 15.76
N GLU A 86 4.59 4.15 16.04
CA GLU A 86 3.71 3.59 15.01
C GLU A 86 3.18 4.67 14.06
N LEU A 87 2.77 5.82 14.60
CA LEU A 87 2.30 6.96 13.81
C LEU A 87 3.41 7.53 12.91
N LEU A 88 4.63 7.67 13.43
CA LEU A 88 5.79 8.10 12.65
C LEU A 88 6.16 7.07 11.58
N SER A 89 6.13 5.77 11.90
CA SER A 89 6.39 4.70 10.93
C SER A 89 5.35 4.68 9.82
N ASN A 90 4.08 4.92 10.14
CA ASN A 90 3.02 5.06 9.16
C ASN A 90 3.26 6.25 8.21
N LEU A 91 3.66 7.41 8.75
CA LEU A 91 3.99 8.58 7.94
C LEU A 91 5.23 8.33 7.06
N ALA A 92 6.28 7.71 7.59
CA ALA A 92 7.46 7.31 6.83
C ALA A 92 7.12 6.34 5.70
N SER A 93 6.19 5.40 5.95
CA SER A 93 5.69 4.47 4.95
C SER A 93 4.92 5.19 3.85
N HIS A 94 4.06 6.15 4.22
CA HIS A 94 3.35 7.00 3.26
C HIS A 94 4.32 7.81 2.38
N ILE A 95 5.34 8.43 2.98
CA ILE A 95 6.39 9.16 2.24
C ILE A 95 7.13 8.21 1.28
N THR A 96 7.47 7.00 1.72
CA THR A 96 8.12 5.99 0.89
C THR A 96 7.26 5.60 -0.31
N LYS A 97 5.96 5.34 -0.10
CA LYS A 97 5.00 5.09 -1.19
C LYS A 97 4.92 6.26 -2.16
N GLN A 98 4.89 7.49 -1.65
CA GLN A 98 4.84 8.69 -2.49
C GLN A 98 6.10 8.86 -3.34
N ARG A 99 7.28 8.63 -2.74
CA ARG A 99 8.57 8.64 -3.44
C ARG A 99 8.63 7.57 -4.54
N ALA A 100 8.24 6.34 -4.22
CA ALA A 100 8.18 5.26 -5.20
C ALA A 100 7.25 5.62 -6.36
N SER A 101 6.02 6.05 -6.07
CA SER A 101 5.06 6.47 -7.10
C SER A 101 5.60 7.59 -8.00
N ASN A 102 6.26 8.60 -7.42
CA ASN A 102 6.88 9.69 -8.17
C ASN A 102 8.05 9.20 -9.04
N MET A 103 8.89 8.29 -8.54
CA MET A 103 9.98 7.68 -9.30
C MET A 103 9.45 6.86 -10.47
N PHE A 104 8.46 5.98 -10.24
CA PHE A 104 7.84 5.20 -11.32
C PHE A 104 7.28 6.12 -12.39
N ARG A 105 6.50 7.16 -12.03
CA ARG A 105 5.98 8.12 -13.02
C ARG A 105 7.07 8.90 -13.78
N GLY A 106 8.26 9.09 -13.20
CA GLY A 106 9.41 9.66 -13.89
C GLY A 106 10.10 8.69 -14.86
N ILE A 107 9.93 7.38 -14.63
CA ILE A 107 10.45 6.28 -15.46
C ILE A 107 9.40 5.84 -16.52
N SER A 108 8.10 6.03 -16.26
CA SER A 108 6.99 5.60 -17.12
C SER A 108 6.84 6.46 -18.39
N ALA A 109 7.76 6.25 -19.32
CA ALA A 109 7.38 5.84 -20.67
C ALA A 109 7.21 4.31 -20.79
N SER A 110 7.57 3.47 -19.79
CA SER A 110 7.45 1.99 -19.96
C SER A 110 7.21 1.09 -18.74
N CYS A 111 6.97 1.57 -17.51
CA CYS A 111 6.70 0.67 -16.37
C CYS A 111 5.61 1.21 -15.46
N ASP A 112 4.58 0.40 -15.21
CA ASP A 112 3.59 0.66 -14.17
C ASP A 112 4.19 0.44 -12.77
N PRO A 113 3.70 1.17 -11.74
CA PRO A 113 4.16 0.97 -10.36
C PRO A 113 3.85 -0.45 -9.87
N PRO A 114 4.69 -1.03 -8.99
CA PRO A 114 4.44 -2.32 -8.39
C PRO A 114 3.14 -2.24 -7.58
N SER A 115 2.21 -3.12 -7.93
CA SER A 115 0.93 -3.28 -7.23
C SER A 115 1.20 -3.70 -5.78
N ASP A 116 0.39 -3.18 -4.84
CA ASP A 116 0.41 -3.59 -3.41
C ASP A 116 -0.12 -5.05 -3.23
N GLU A 117 -0.59 -5.70 -4.30
CA GLU A 117 -0.95 -7.12 -4.32
C GLU A 117 0.31 -8.00 -4.41
N PRO A 118 0.40 -9.12 -3.65
CA PRO A 118 1.47 -10.10 -3.81
C PRO A 118 1.28 -10.90 -5.10
N GLN A 119 1.37 -10.25 -6.27
CA GLN A 119 1.49 -10.94 -7.55
C GLN A 119 2.95 -11.33 -7.76
N ASN A 120 3.46 -12.17 -6.86
CA ASN A 120 4.77 -12.81 -6.97
C ASN A 120 4.60 -14.18 -7.66
N TYR A 121 3.86 -14.20 -8.77
CA TYR A 121 3.83 -15.39 -9.60
C TYR A 121 5.08 -15.37 -10.46
N LEU A 122 5.90 -16.42 -10.34
CA LEU A 122 7.10 -16.62 -11.14
C LEU A 122 6.82 -16.63 -12.66
N LEU A 123 5.56 -16.81 -13.04
CA LEU A 123 5.03 -16.83 -14.42
C LEU A 123 3.69 -16.10 -14.47
N ASP A 124 3.40 -15.43 -15.60
CA ASP A 124 2.09 -14.81 -15.83
C ASP A 124 0.99 -15.90 -15.84
N PRO A 125 -0.10 -15.73 -15.07
CA PRO A 125 -1.25 -16.63 -15.11
C PRO A 125 -1.81 -16.88 -16.52
N LYS A 126 -1.73 -15.91 -17.44
CA LYS A 126 -2.16 -16.11 -18.84
C LYS A 126 -1.25 -17.10 -19.57
N ASP A 127 0.06 -16.95 -19.44
CA ASP A 127 1.03 -17.83 -20.08
C ASP A 127 0.90 -19.28 -19.56
N MET A 128 0.63 -19.43 -18.26
CA MET A 128 0.38 -20.75 -17.67
C MET A 128 -0.86 -21.43 -18.26
N VAL A 129 -1.96 -20.68 -18.44
CA VAL A 129 -3.19 -21.21 -19.03
C VAL A 129 -2.97 -21.62 -20.48
N ASP A 130 -2.20 -20.85 -21.24
CA ASP A 130 -1.92 -21.16 -22.64
C ASP A 130 -0.99 -22.38 -22.77
N HIS A 131 0.01 -22.54 -21.89
CA HIS A 131 0.80 -23.75 -21.81
C HIS A 131 -0.03 -24.99 -21.46
N ILE A 132 -0.99 -24.86 -20.54
CA ILE A 132 -1.90 -25.97 -20.17
C ILE A 132 -2.78 -26.35 -21.36
N LYS A 133 -3.35 -25.38 -22.06
CA LYS A 133 -4.17 -25.64 -23.28
C LYS A 133 -3.34 -26.31 -24.37
N LEU A 134 -2.11 -25.86 -24.58
CA LEU A 134 -1.22 -26.44 -25.57
C LEU A 134 -0.87 -27.90 -25.20
N ALA A 135 -0.55 -28.17 -23.93
CA ALA A 135 -0.28 -29.53 -23.45
C ALA A 135 -1.49 -30.46 -23.62
N GLN A 136 -2.70 -29.96 -23.32
CA GLN A 136 -3.95 -30.71 -23.52
C GLN A 136 -4.23 -30.98 -25.00
N ALA A 137 -3.98 -30.00 -25.88
CA ALA A 137 -4.14 -30.15 -27.32
C ALA A 137 -3.17 -31.21 -27.89
N VAL A 138 -1.90 -31.18 -27.45
CA VAL A 138 -0.91 -32.19 -27.82
C VAL A 138 -1.34 -33.58 -27.35
N GLN A 139 -1.72 -33.75 -26.09
CA GLN A 139 -2.20 -35.05 -25.57
C GLN A 139 -3.43 -35.57 -26.30
N ALA A 140 -4.40 -34.70 -26.61
CA ALA A 140 -5.60 -35.08 -27.37
C ALA A 140 -5.25 -35.53 -28.80
N SER A 141 -4.27 -34.88 -29.43
CA SER A 141 -3.80 -35.25 -30.76
C SER A 141 -3.04 -36.58 -30.78
N THR A 142 -2.19 -36.84 -29.77
CA THR A 142 -1.46 -38.11 -29.62
C THR A 142 -2.42 -39.27 -29.35
N ARG A 143 -3.44 -39.07 -28.51
CA ARG A 143 -4.45 -40.10 -28.19
C ARG A 143 -5.36 -40.45 -29.38
N ARG A 144 -5.65 -39.47 -30.24
CA ARG A 144 -6.38 -39.70 -31.51
C ARG A 144 -5.54 -40.50 -32.51
N ARG A 145 -4.23 -40.23 -32.61
CA ARG A 145 -3.31 -40.99 -33.47
C ARG A 145 -3.23 -42.46 -33.03
N SER A 146 -3.03 -42.72 -31.74
CA SER A 146 -2.98 -44.09 -31.22
C SER A 146 -4.28 -44.87 -31.42
N SER A 147 -5.44 -44.19 -31.40
CA SER A 147 -6.74 -44.83 -31.65
C SER A 147 -6.99 -45.17 -33.11
N LEU A 148 -6.41 -44.41 -34.06
CA LEU A 148 -6.52 -44.68 -35.49
C LEU A 148 -5.62 -45.85 -35.91
N ASP A 149 -4.44 -45.98 -35.29
CA ASP A 149 -3.50 -47.09 -35.55
C ASP A 149 -4.06 -48.45 -35.08
N LEU A 150 -4.83 -48.46 -33.98
CA LEU A 150 -5.54 -49.65 -33.49
C LEU A 150 -6.68 -50.12 -34.41
N ILE A 151 -7.36 -49.19 -35.10
CA ILE A 151 -8.45 -49.53 -36.04
C ILE A 151 -7.89 -50.04 -37.37
N ALA A 152 -6.74 -49.52 -37.82
CA ALA A 152 -6.08 -49.95 -39.04
C ALA A 152 -5.51 -51.39 -38.95
N SER A 153 -5.18 -51.86 -37.75
CA SER A 153 -4.65 -53.22 -37.52
C SER A 153 -5.72 -54.32 -37.47
N SER A 154 -7.02 -53.99 -37.53
CA SER A 154 -8.11 -54.93 -37.28
C SER A 154 -9.02 -55.21 -38.50
N ARG A 155 -8.48 -55.13 -39.72
CA ARG A 155 -9.15 -55.68 -40.91
C ARG A 155 -8.76 -57.16 -41.09
N PRO A 156 -9.69 -58.12 -40.96
CA PRO A 156 -9.40 -59.51 -41.28
C PRO A 156 -9.36 -59.69 -42.81
N ASN A 157 -8.31 -60.33 -43.30
CA ASN A 157 -8.26 -60.87 -44.66
C ASN A 157 -9.29 -62.00 -44.77
N HIS A 158 -10.28 -61.84 -45.63
CA HIS A 158 -11.05 -62.97 -46.15
C HIS A 158 -10.72 -63.13 -47.64
N LEU A 159 -10.10 -64.27 -47.95
CA LEU A 159 -10.07 -64.90 -49.27
C LEU A 159 -11.48 -65.32 -49.68
#